data_AF-A0A9E7FR03-F1
#
_entry.id   AF-A0A9E7FR03-F1
#
_cell.length_a   1.000
_cell.length_b   1.000
_cell.length_c   1.000
_cell.angle_alpha   90.00
_cell.angle_beta   90.00
_cell.angle_gamma   90.00
#
_symmetry.space_group_name_H-M   'P 1'
#
loop_
_entity.id
_entity.type
_entity.pdbx_description
1 polymer ?
#
loop_
_entity_poly.entity_id
_entity_poly.type
_entity_poly.pdbx_seq_one_letter_code
_entity_poly.pdbx_strand_id
1 'polypeptide(L)'
;VLDIYNNNLTGPLPAEVSELPNLRHLHLGGNFFTGVIPPVFGRWEFLEYLAVSGNELGGPIPPGLGNLTRLRQLYLGYFNNFEGGIPPEIGGLSELVRLDMANCGLTGEIPPELSNLQNLDTLFLQVNGLSGSLPVVLGRLRSLKSMDLSNNALTGEIPSSFADLQNLTLISLSNNRLSGPLPPSIGNLTGLQKLLLNQNQFSGRIPPEIGRLQQLSRWISAAIGFPAR
;
A
#
# COMPACT_ATOMS: atom_id res chain seq x y z
N VAL A 1 6.06 -19.69 -14.96
CA VAL A 1 4.97 -18.70 -14.90
C VAL A 1 3.68 -19.48 -14.79
N LEU A 2 2.83 -19.13 -13.83
CA LEU A 2 1.45 -19.61 -13.74
C LEU A 2 0.56 -18.38 -13.62
N ASP A 3 -0.25 -18.15 -14.64
CA ASP A 3 -1.17 -17.01 -14.71
C ASP A 3 -2.54 -17.53 -15.13
N ILE A 4 -3.50 -17.37 -14.23
CA ILE A 4 -4.90 -17.74 -14.39
C ILE A 4 -5.81 -16.57 -13.99
N TYR A 5 -5.31 -15.35 -14.16
CA TYR A 5 -6.04 -14.12 -13.87
C TYR A 5 -7.42 -14.08 -14.53
N ASN A 6 -8.41 -13.57 -13.80
CA ASN A 6 -9.73 -13.22 -14.31
C ASN A 6 -10.50 -14.42 -14.87
N ASN A 7 -10.69 -15.44 -14.03
CA ASN A 7 -11.45 -16.64 -14.33
C ASN A 7 -12.51 -16.88 -13.25
N ASN A 8 -13.25 -17.99 -13.37
CA ASN A 8 -14.29 -18.38 -12.43
C ASN A 8 -13.83 -19.56 -11.54
N LEU A 9 -12.54 -19.62 -11.19
CA LEU A 9 -11.98 -20.71 -10.38
C LEU A 9 -12.39 -20.53 -8.92
N THR A 10 -12.71 -21.65 -8.26
CA THR A 10 -13.24 -21.70 -6.90
C THR A 10 -12.42 -22.61 -5.99
N GLY A 11 -12.71 -22.57 -4.69
CA GLY A 11 -12.05 -23.44 -3.69
C GLY A 11 -10.80 -22.78 -3.09
N PRO A 12 -10.03 -23.49 -2.26
CA PRO A 12 -8.85 -22.92 -1.64
C PRO A 12 -7.72 -22.70 -2.66
N LEU A 13 -6.81 -21.78 -2.34
CA LEU A 13 -5.55 -21.66 -3.10
C LEU A 13 -4.74 -22.96 -3.03
N PRO A 14 -4.21 -23.45 -4.16
CA PRO A 14 -3.50 -24.74 -4.21
C PRO A 14 -2.12 -24.64 -3.56
N ALA A 15 -1.97 -25.25 -2.38
CA ALA A 15 -0.70 -25.28 -1.64
C ALA A 15 0.41 -25.98 -2.44
N GLU A 16 0.04 -26.94 -3.29
CA GLU A 16 0.93 -27.76 -4.12
C GLU A 16 1.69 -26.94 -5.16
N VAL A 17 1.21 -25.73 -5.51
CA VAL A 17 1.96 -24.79 -6.37
C VAL A 17 3.28 -24.37 -5.73
N SER A 18 3.41 -24.51 -4.40
CA SER A 18 4.68 -24.30 -3.68
C SER A 18 5.77 -25.30 -4.05
N GLU A 19 5.42 -26.45 -4.64
CA GLU A 19 6.36 -27.49 -5.09
C GLU A 19 6.99 -27.19 -6.46
N LEU A 20 6.61 -26.08 -7.12
CA LEU A 20 7.19 -25.67 -8.40
C LEU A 20 8.52 -24.91 -8.18
N PRO A 21 9.70 -25.53 -8.36
CA PRO A 21 10.97 -24.99 -7.88
C PRO A 21 11.45 -23.76 -8.67
N ASN A 22 10.98 -23.59 -9.91
CA ASN A 22 11.38 -22.53 -10.82
C ASN A 22 10.28 -21.46 -10.99
N LEU A 23 9.27 -21.44 -10.12
CA LEU A 23 8.16 -20.48 -10.25
C LEU A 23 8.65 -19.08 -9.91
N ARG A 24 8.56 -18.19 -10.90
CA ARG A 24 8.91 -16.75 -10.77
C ARG A 24 7.72 -15.82 -10.76
N HIS A 25 6.60 -16.28 -11.32
CA HIS A 25 5.40 -15.47 -11.50
C HIS A 25 4.19 -16.34 -11.23
N LEU A 26 3.40 -15.92 -10.25
CA LEU A 26 2.14 -16.54 -9.84
C LEU A 26 1.03 -15.48 -9.81
N HIS A 27 0.10 -15.57 -10.75
CA HIS A 27 -1.07 -14.70 -10.81
C HIS A 27 -2.36 -15.52 -10.68
N LEU A 28 -3.00 -15.43 -9.52
CA LEU A 28 -4.24 -16.11 -9.15
C LEU A 28 -5.41 -15.12 -8.94
N GLY A 29 -5.18 -13.82 -9.14
CA GLY A 29 -6.19 -12.80 -8.91
C GLY A 29 -7.41 -12.86 -9.83
N GLY A 30 -8.49 -12.16 -9.47
CA GLY A 30 -9.73 -12.10 -10.25
C GLY A 30 -10.41 -13.46 -10.38
N ASN A 31 -10.52 -14.20 -9.28
CA ASN A 31 -11.18 -15.51 -9.22
C ASN A 31 -12.13 -15.53 -8.00
N PHE A 32 -12.64 -16.71 -7.66
CA PHE A 32 -13.48 -16.95 -6.48
C PHE A 32 -12.77 -17.90 -5.51
N PHE A 33 -11.44 -17.79 -5.39
CA PHE A 33 -10.70 -18.60 -4.42
C PHE A 33 -11.10 -18.19 -2.99
N THR A 34 -11.34 -19.18 -2.14
CA THR A 34 -11.74 -19.02 -0.74
C THR A 34 -10.64 -19.50 0.21
N GLY A 35 -10.89 -19.42 1.52
CA GLY A 35 -9.94 -19.91 2.53
C GLY A 35 -8.83 -18.90 2.79
N VAL A 36 -7.59 -19.37 2.98
CA VAL A 36 -6.44 -18.55 3.41
C VAL A 36 -5.31 -18.61 2.39
N ILE A 37 -4.37 -17.66 2.47
CA ILE A 37 -3.07 -17.82 1.80
C ILE A 37 -2.31 -18.94 2.52
N PRO A 38 -1.90 -20.03 1.84
CA PRO A 38 -1.18 -21.11 2.49
C PRO A 38 0.17 -20.60 3.03
N PRO A 39 0.53 -20.86 4.31
CA PRO A 39 1.83 -20.43 4.85
C PRO A 39 3.04 -20.97 4.07
N VAL A 40 2.87 -22.11 3.39
CA VAL A 40 3.89 -22.70 2.49
C VAL A 40 4.25 -21.81 1.30
N PHE A 41 3.43 -20.80 0.97
CA PHE A 41 3.77 -19.80 -0.04
C PHE A 41 4.99 -18.96 0.34
N GLY A 42 5.44 -18.99 1.61
CA GLY A 42 6.71 -18.40 2.01
C GLY A 42 7.97 -19.20 1.62
N ARG A 43 7.83 -20.34 0.92
CA ARG A 43 8.96 -21.24 0.61
C ARG A 43 9.63 -20.99 -0.74
N TRP A 44 9.04 -20.19 -1.64
CA TRP A 44 9.63 -19.98 -2.96
C TRP A 44 10.92 -19.17 -2.89
N GLU A 45 12.00 -19.72 -3.43
CA GLU A 45 13.30 -19.05 -3.47
C GLU A 45 13.44 -18.06 -4.64
N PHE A 46 12.62 -18.22 -5.69
CA PHE A 46 12.75 -17.49 -6.96
C PHE A 46 11.49 -16.69 -7.35
N LEU A 47 10.48 -16.61 -6.48
CA LEU A 47 9.25 -15.90 -6.83
C LEU A 47 9.49 -14.39 -6.88
N GLU A 48 9.17 -13.78 -8.02
CA GLU A 48 9.34 -12.34 -8.28
C GLU A 48 7.99 -11.60 -8.33
N TYR A 49 6.90 -12.32 -8.61
CA TYR A 49 5.56 -11.76 -8.73
C TYR A 49 4.53 -12.69 -8.07
N LEU A 50 3.76 -12.15 -7.12
CA LEU A 50 2.65 -12.82 -6.46
C LEU A 50 1.41 -11.94 -6.50
N ALA A 51 0.35 -12.41 -7.16
CA ALA A 51 -0.95 -11.76 -7.14
C ALA A 51 -2.07 -12.74 -6.76
N VAL A 52 -2.78 -12.43 -5.68
CA VAL A 52 -3.99 -13.13 -5.23
C VAL A 52 -5.18 -12.17 -5.06
N SER A 53 -5.05 -10.96 -5.59
CA SER A 53 -6.02 -9.87 -5.54
C SER A 53 -7.36 -10.21 -6.20
N GLY A 54 -8.49 -9.78 -5.67
CA GLY A 54 -9.79 -10.02 -6.28
C GLY A 54 -10.25 -11.46 -6.14
N ASN A 55 -10.24 -11.99 -4.91
CA ASN A 55 -10.74 -13.31 -4.52
C ASN A 55 -11.58 -13.19 -3.25
N GLU A 56 -12.00 -14.31 -2.66
CA GLU A 56 -12.74 -14.41 -1.39
C GLU A 56 -11.83 -14.94 -0.25
N LEU A 57 -10.55 -14.55 -0.27
CA LEU A 57 -9.58 -15.02 0.73
C LEU A 57 -9.79 -14.29 2.06
N GLY A 58 -9.55 -14.98 3.16
CA GLY A 58 -9.54 -14.42 4.50
C GLY A 58 -8.44 -15.01 5.38
N GLY A 59 -8.67 -14.98 6.69
CA GLY A 59 -7.65 -15.32 7.69
C GLY A 59 -6.47 -14.33 7.70
N PRO A 60 -5.44 -14.57 8.52
CA PRO A 60 -4.29 -13.67 8.59
C PRO A 60 -3.40 -13.82 7.36
N ILE A 61 -2.76 -12.72 6.96
CA ILE A 61 -1.65 -12.75 6.00
C ILE A 61 -0.50 -13.54 6.64
N PRO A 62 0.00 -14.63 6.01
CA PRO A 62 1.05 -15.44 6.63
C PRO A 62 2.36 -14.65 6.78
N PRO A 63 2.97 -14.60 7.98
CA PRO A 63 4.28 -13.98 8.20
C PRO A 63 5.38 -14.54 7.27
N GLY A 64 5.27 -15.82 6.92
CA GLY A 64 6.20 -16.49 6.01
C GLY A 64 6.32 -15.86 4.62
N LEU A 65 5.34 -15.06 4.17
CA LEU A 65 5.49 -14.28 2.93
C LEU A 65 6.70 -13.35 2.98
N GLY A 66 7.10 -12.87 4.16
CA GLY A 66 8.31 -12.07 4.37
C GLY A 66 9.62 -12.74 3.95
N ASN A 67 9.62 -14.07 3.77
CA ASN A 67 10.80 -14.83 3.35
C ASN A 67 11.06 -14.75 1.83
N LEU A 68 10.13 -14.20 1.04
CA LEU A 68 10.24 -14.11 -0.42
C LEU A 68 11.17 -12.97 -0.84
N THR A 69 12.46 -13.10 -0.56
CA THR A 69 13.45 -12.00 -0.71
C THR A 69 13.66 -11.50 -2.14
N ARG A 70 13.28 -12.30 -3.16
CA ARG A 70 13.27 -11.93 -4.59
C ARG A 70 11.95 -11.34 -5.09
N LEU A 71 10.94 -11.25 -4.22
CA LEU A 71 9.63 -10.77 -4.63
C LEU A 71 9.70 -9.28 -4.94
N ARG A 72 9.30 -8.91 -6.16
CA ARG A 72 9.31 -7.53 -6.65
C ARG A 72 7.92 -6.91 -6.62
N GLN A 73 6.87 -7.72 -6.78
CA GLN A 73 5.50 -7.26 -6.79
C GLN A 73 4.61 -8.18 -5.97
N LEU A 74 3.90 -7.59 -5.00
CA LEU A 74 2.95 -8.28 -4.14
C LEU A 74 1.58 -7.60 -4.24
N TYR A 75 0.60 -8.32 -4.77
CA TYR A 75 -0.79 -7.88 -4.90
C TYR A 75 -1.71 -8.79 -4.08
N LEU A 76 -2.11 -8.30 -2.90
CA LEU A 76 -3.12 -8.94 -2.06
C LEU A 76 -4.48 -8.21 -2.13
N GLY A 77 -4.47 -6.96 -2.63
CA GLY A 77 -5.58 -6.02 -2.65
C GLY A 77 -6.87 -6.50 -3.32
N TYR A 78 -7.95 -5.75 -3.12
CA TYR A 78 -9.27 -5.86 -3.76
C TYR A 78 -10.05 -7.14 -3.40
N PHE A 79 -11.22 -6.98 -2.78
CA PHE A 79 -12.24 -8.02 -2.52
C PHE A 79 -11.85 -9.19 -1.59
N ASN A 80 -10.59 -9.32 -1.18
CA ASN A 80 -10.22 -10.20 -0.08
C ASN A 80 -10.64 -9.59 1.28
N ASN A 81 -10.83 -10.44 2.29
CA ASN A 81 -11.24 -10.06 3.64
C ASN A 81 -10.30 -10.68 4.69
N PHE A 82 -9.06 -10.18 4.74
CA PHE A 82 -8.03 -10.66 5.66
C PHE A 82 -8.34 -10.25 7.11
N GLU A 83 -7.93 -11.10 8.04
CA GLU A 83 -8.01 -10.84 9.48
C GLU A 83 -6.70 -10.22 10.00
N GLY A 84 -6.81 -9.32 10.97
CA GLY A 84 -5.66 -8.66 11.57
C GLY A 84 -5.07 -7.58 10.66
N GLY A 85 -3.76 -7.38 10.76
CA GLY A 85 -3.05 -6.31 10.09
C GLY A 85 -1.95 -6.80 9.14
N ILE A 86 -1.08 -5.88 8.77
CA ILE A 86 0.10 -6.18 7.94
C ILE A 86 1.14 -6.87 8.84
N PRO A 87 1.62 -8.08 8.52
CA PRO A 87 2.70 -8.72 9.28
C PRO A 87 4.01 -7.90 9.18
N PRO A 88 4.72 -7.62 10.29
CA PRO A 88 6.02 -6.95 10.25
C PRO A 88 7.05 -7.64 9.34
N GLU A 89 6.95 -8.96 9.19
CA GLU A 89 7.83 -9.77 8.35
C GLU A 89 7.76 -9.38 6.87
N ILE A 90 6.70 -8.71 6.42
CA ILE A 90 6.64 -8.12 5.06
C ILE A 90 7.81 -7.17 4.81
N GLY A 91 8.39 -6.56 5.85
CA GLY A 91 9.63 -5.78 5.76
C GLY A 91 10.86 -6.59 5.32
N GLY A 92 10.80 -7.92 5.28
CA GLY A 92 11.85 -8.82 4.79
C GLY A 92 11.93 -8.94 3.26
N LEU A 93 10.95 -8.40 2.52
CA LEU A 93 10.89 -8.45 1.06
C LEU A 93 11.87 -7.46 0.41
N SER A 94 13.18 -7.73 0.52
CA SER A 94 14.26 -6.78 0.17
C SER A 94 14.25 -6.24 -1.27
N GLU A 95 13.70 -7.01 -2.22
CA GLU A 95 13.60 -6.61 -3.64
C GLU A 95 12.24 -6.00 -4.01
N LEU A 96 11.34 -5.80 -3.04
CA LEU A 96 9.98 -5.36 -3.31
C LEU A 96 9.96 -3.94 -3.88
N VAL A 97 9.32 -3.82 -5.04
CA VAL A 97 9.11 -2.56 -5.75
C VAL A 97 7.66 -2.09 -5.52
N ARG A 98 6.70 -3.01 -5.53
CA ARG A 98 5.29 -2.68 -5.36
C ARG A 98 4.62 -3.54 -4.30
N LEU A 99 3.98 -2.86 -3.35
CA LEU A 99 3.11 -3.44 -2.35
C LEU A 99 1.68 -2.91 -2.52
N ASP A 100 0.75 -3.79 -2.85
CA ASP A 100 -0.66 -3.46 -3.03
C ASP A 100 -1.54 -4.35 -2.14
N MET A 101 -2.06 -3.76 -1.06
CA MET A 101 -2.96 -4.39 -0.10
C MET A 101 -4.20 -3.50 0.12
N ALA A 102 -4.62 -2.79 -0.91
CA ALA A 102 -5.79 -1.92 -0.85
C ALA A 102 -7.09 -2.72 -0.74
N ASN A 103 -8.07 -2.26 0.03
CA ASN A 103 -9.39 -2.91 0.13
C ASN A 103 -9.33 -4.41 0.50
N CYS A 104 -8.70 -4.69 1.65
CA CYS A 104 -8.41 -6.03 2.15
C CYS A 104 -9.01 -6.33 3.53
N GLY A 105 -9.71 -5.37 4.16
CA GLY A 105 -10.21 -5.51 5.53
C GLY A 105 -9.12 -5.38 6.62
N LEU A 106 -7.92 -4.90 6.27
CA LEU A 106 -6.79 -4.83 7.21
C LEU A 106 -7.06 -3.87 8.38
N THR A 107 -6.58 -4.22 9.56
CA THR A 107 -6.72 -3.47 10.80
C THR A 107 -5.38 -3.30 11.52
N GLY A 108 -5.35 -2.56 12.63
CA GLY A 108 -4.12 -2.30 13.40
C GLY A 108 -3.22 -1.26 12.75
N GLU A 109 -1.98 -1.16 13.23
CA GLU A 109 -1.03 -0.13 12.81
C GLU A 109 -0.25 -0.53 11.55
N ILE A 110 0.29 0.47 10.85
CA ILE A 110 1.26 0.24 9.77
C ILE A 110 2.60 -0.15 10.41
N PRO A 111 3.18 -1.34 10.14
CA PRO A 111 4.41 -1.78 10.76
C PRO A 111 5.60 -0.88 10.37
N PRO A 112 6.43 -0.40 11.32
CA PRO A 112 7.63 0.37 11.02
C PRO A 112 8.66 -0.42 10.19
N GLU A 113 8.62 -1.75 10.21
CA GLU A 113 9.47 -2.67 9.44
C GLU A 113 9.28 -2.49 7.92
N LEU A 114 8.14 -1.96 7.46
CA LEU A 114 7.97 -1.60 6.05
C LEU A 114 9.02 -0.57 5.58
N SER A 115 9.64 0.18 6.50
CA SER A 115 10.77 1.07 6.18
C SER A 115 12.02 0.34 5.69
N ASN A 116 12.10 -0.98 5.81
CA ASN A 116 13.21 -1.80 5.29
C ASN A 116 13.15 -2.00 3.77
N LEU A 117 12.00 -1.75 3.13
CA LEU A 117 11.76 -1.98 1.71
C LEU A 117 12.40 -0.89 0.82
N GLN A 118 13.74 -0.83 0.76
CA GLN A 118 14.47 0.29 0.13
C GLN A 118 14.19 0.47 -1.37
N ASN A 119 13.71 -0.57 -2.05
CA ASN A 119 13.36 -0.54 -3.47
C ASN A 119 11.90 -0.18 -3.74
N LEU A 120 11.09 0.00 -2.70
CA LEU A 120 9.65 0.22 -2.82
C LEU A 120 9.38 1.55 -3.52
N ASP A 121 8.69 1.48 -4.65
CA ASP A 121 8.25 2.64 -5.42
C ASP A 121 6.75 2.93 -5.22
N THR A 122 5.97 1.90 -4.88
CA THR A 122 4.52 2.01 -4.74
C THR A 122 4.04 1.30 -3.48
N LEU A 123 3.37 2.06 -2.62
CA LEU A 123 2.73 1.58 -1.40
C LEU A 123 1.25 1.95 -1.40
N PHE A 124 0.39 0.95 -1.63
CA PHE A 124 -1.07 1.10 -1.66
C PHE A 124 -1.72 0.31 -0.54
N LEU A 125 -2.25 1.03 0.45
CA LEU A 125 -2.93 0.49 1.63
C LEU A 125 -4.32 1.13 1.83
N GLN A 126 -4.83 1.82 0.81
CA GLN A 126 -6.09 2.54 0.90
C GLN A 126 -7.31 1.62 1.08
N VAL A 127 -8.38 2.17 1.65
CA VAL A 127 -9.65 1.46 1.88
C VAL A 127 -9.45 0.27 2.82
N ASN A 128 -8.93 0.52 4.02
CA ASN A 128 -8.79 -0.48 5.07
C ASN A 128 -9.25 0.12 6.42
N GLY A 129 -9.12 -0.63 7.50
CA GLY A 129 -9.33 -0.19 8.88
C GLY A 129 -8.02 0.10 9.63
N LEU A 130 -6.94 0.46 8.92
CA LEU A 130 -5.64 0.74 9.56
C LEU A 130 -5.75 1.95 10.48
N SER A 131 -5.09 1.90 11.62
CA SER A 131 -5.17 2.90 12.70
C SER A 131 -3.77 3.26 13.24
N GLY A 132 -3.73 4.06 14.30
CA GLY A 132 -2.47 4.58 14.86
C GLY A 132 -1.85 5.68 14.00
N SER A 133 -0.65 6.11 14.40
CA SER A 133 0.09 7.18 13.73
C SER A 133 0.89 6.67 12.52
N LEU A 134 1.12 7.56 11.55
CA LEU A 134 2.09 7.32 10.47
C LEU A 134 3.50 7.08 11.07
N PRO A 135 4.15 5.93 10.82
CA PRO A 135 5.48 5.67 11.35
C PRO A 135 6.51 6.63 10.74
N VAL A 136 7.21 7.39 11.59
CA VAL A 136 8.24 8.36 11.17
C VAL A 136 9.34 7.74 10.30
N VAL A 137 9.64 6.45 10.51
CA VAL A 137 10.67 5.70 9.80
C VAL A 137 10.32 5.43 8.33
N LEU A 138 9.05 5.55 7.92
CA LEU A 138 8.68 5.43 6.50
C LEU A 138 9.33 6.53 5.63
N GLY A 139 9.76 7.65 6.23
CA GLY A 139 10.57 8.68 5.55
C GLY A 139 11.91 8.15 4.97
N ARG A 140 12.34 6.94 5.35
CA ARG A 140 13.54 6.28 4.80
C ARG A 140 13.34 5.67 3.41
N LEU A 141 12.09 5.53 2.94
CA LEU A 141 11.76 4.89 1.65
C LEU A 141 12.07 5.79 0.45
N ARG A 142 13.34 6.11 0.21
CA ARG A 142 13.76 7.10 -0.78
C ARG A 142 13.40 6.76 -2.23
N SER A 143 13.12 5.49 -2.53
CA SER A 143 12.65 5.04 -3.85
C SER A 143 11.16 5.29 -4.09
N LEU A 144 10.40 5.64 -3.04
CA LEU A 144 8.96 5.72 -3.09
C LEU A 144 8.49 6.86 -3.97
N LYS A 145 7.60 6.53 -4.91
CA LYS A 145 7.01 7.46 -5.89
C LYS A 145 5.53 7.69 -5.64
N SER A 146 4.83 6.69 -5.14
CA SER A 146 3.39 6.75 -4.91
C SER A 146 3.01 6.11 -3.59
N MET A 147 2.35 6.87 -2.73
CA MET A 147 1.83 6.41 -1.45
C MET A 147 0.34 6.76 -1.36
N ASP A 148 -0.50 5.74 -1.22
CA ASP A 148 -1.93 5.93 -0.96
C ASP A 148 -2.34 5.17 0.31
N LEU A 149 -2.63 5.94 1.34
CA LEU A 149 -3.10 5.49 2.66
C LEU A 149 -4.52 6.00 2.93
N SER A 150 -5.22 6.47 1.90
CA SER A 150 -6.55 7.08 2.05
C SER A 150 -7.61 6.08 2.54
N ASN A 151 -8.70 6.59 3.10
CA ASN A 151 -9.82 5.78 3.57
C ASN A 151 -9.38 4.74 4.61
N ASN A 152 -8.81 5.23 5.71
CA ASN A 152 -8.40 4.46 6.87
C ASN A 152 -8.82 5.21 8.15
N ALA A 153 -8.36 4.74 9.31
CA ALA A 153 -8.58 5.37 10.61
C ALA A 153 -7.27 5.94 11.21
N LEU A 154 -6.30 6.33 10.37
CA LEU A 154 -4.99 6.84 10.80
C LEU A 154 -5.13 8.16 11.57
N THR A 155 -4.33 8.34 12.62
CA THR A 155 -4.36 9.49 13.54
C THR A 155 -2.98 10.16 13.64
N GLY A 156 -2.90 11.26 14.40
CA GLY A 156 -1.64 11.99 14.61
C GLY A 156 -1.26 12.89 13.43
N GLU A 157 -0.01 13.36 13.44
CA GLU A 157 0.50 14.34 12.48
C GLU A 157 1.19 13.67 11.28
N ILE A 158 1.37 14.43 10.19
CA ILE A 158 2.25 14.01 9.09
C ILE A 158 3.71 14.14 9.57
N PRO A 159 4.51 13.05 9.57
CA PRO A 159 5.90 13.13 10.01
C PRO A 159 6.73 14.06 9.13
N SER A 160 7.54 14.93 9.74
CA SER A 160 8.42 15.84 9.00
C SER A 160 9.44 15.11 8.13
N SER A 161 9.80 13.87 8.51
CA SER A 161 10.67 12.96 7.74
C SER A 161 10.09 12.55 6.39
N PHE A 162 8.78 12.70 6.15
CA PHE A 162 8.20 12.43 4.83
C PHE A 162 8.74 13.40 3.77
N ALA A 163 9.29 14.54 4.19
CA ALA A 163 10.02 15.45 3.31
C ALA A 163 11.29 14.82 2.70
N ASP A 164 11.82 13.70 3.25
CA ASP A 164 12.99 13.01 2.70
C ASP A 164 12.64 12.09 1.52
N LEU A 165 11.35 11.89 1.23
CA LEU A 165 10.83 11.06 0.14
C LEU A 165 10.86 11.81 -1.20
N GLN A 166 12.05 12.21 -1.63
CA GLN A 166 12.29 13.12 -2.75
C GLN A 166 11.77 12.63 -4.12
N ASN A 167 11.51 11.32 -4.25
CA ASN A 167 10.95 10.73 -5.47
C ASN A 167 9.41 10.71 -5.50
N LEU A 168 8.74 11.15 -4.43
CA LEU A 168 7.28 11.15 -4.37
C LEU A 168 6.67 12.07 -5.42
N THR A 169 5.73 11.50 -6.16
CA THR A 169 4.87 12.19 -7.12
C THR A 169 3.41 12.20 -6.66
N LEU A 170 3.00 11.23 -5.85
CA LEU A 170 1.65 11.12 -5.30
C LEU A 170 1.72 10.77 -3.81
N ILE A 171 1.05 11.58 -2.99
CA ILE A 171 0.69 11.23 -1.64
C ILE A 171 -0.81 11.45 -1.44
N SER A 172 -1.50 10.41 -0.98
CA SER A 172 -2.92 10.45 -0.66
C SER A 172 -3.14 9.95 0.76
N LEU A 173 -3.57 10.87 1.62
CA LEU A 173 -3.90 10.61 3.03
C LEU A 173 -5.37 10.95 3.32
N SER A 174 -6.17 11.17 2.28
CA SER A 174 -7.56 11.61 2.40
C SER A 174 -8.42 10.62 3.18
N ASN A 175 -9.52 11.08 3.78
CA ASN A 175 -10.43 10.22 4.54
C ASN A 175 -9.72 9.44 5.66
N ASN A 176 -9.11 10.18 6.58
CA ASN A 176 -8.48 9.66 7.80
C ASN A 176 -8.86 10.56 8.99
N ARG A 177 -8.19 10.38 10.13
CA ARG A 177 -8.33 11.18 11.34
C ARG A 177 -7.01 11.89 11.69
N LEU A 178 -6.18 12.20 10.67
CA LEU A 178 -4.92 12.91 10.86
C LEU A 178 -5.20 14.34 11.32
N SER A 179 -4.35 14.85 12.21
CA SER A 179 -4.53 16.14 12.88
C SER A 179 -3.21 16.91 12.98
N GLY A 180 -3.25 18.06 13.65
CA GLY A 180 -2.09 18.95 13.78
C GLY A 180 -1.85 19.82 12.54
N PRO A 181 -0.77 20.63 12.55
CA PRO A 181 -0.41 21.50 11.44
C PRO A 181 0.22 20.71 10.29
N LEU A 182 0.11 21.24 9.07
CA LEU A 182 0.91 20.74 7.95
C LEU A 182 2.39 21.11 8.20
N PRO A 183 3.32 20.15 8.15
CA PRO A 183 4.73 20.44 8.36
C PRO A 183 5.25 21.33 7.22
N PRO A 184 5.96 22.44 7.50
CA PRO A 184 6.57 23.28 6.45
C PRO A 184 7.49 22.50 5.50
N SER A 185 8.09 21.42 6.00
CA SER A 185 8.96 20.53 5.21
C SER A 185 8.23 19.84 4.06
N ILE A 186 6.89 19.80 4.04
CA ILE A 186 6.13 19.27 2.89
C ILE A 186 6.49 20.01 1.59
N GLY A 187 6.86 21.28 1.68
CA GLY A 187 7.31 22.09 0.54
C GLY A 187 8.65 21.65 -0.08
N ASN A 188 9.38 20.72 0.55
CA ASN A 188 10.62 20.16 0.01
C ASN A 188 10.37 19.04 -1.01
N LEU A 189 9.13 18.54 -1.13
CA LEU A 189 8.76 17.49 -2.09
C LEU A 189 8.53 18.08 -3.49
N THR A 190 9.55 18.70 -4.06
CA THR A 190 9.42 19.51 -5.30
C THR A 190 8.94 18.73 -6.53
N GLY A 191 9.08 17.39 -6.55
CA GLY A 191 8.54 16.50 -7.57
C GLY A 191 7.07 16.10 -7.38
N LEU A 192 6.43 16.53 -6.29
CA LEU A 192 5.08 16.11 -5.94
C LEU A 192 4.04 16.69 -6.90
N GLN A 193 3.24 15.82 -7.50
CA GLN A 193 2.19 16.14 -8.46
C GLN A 193 0.80 16.11 -7.84
N LYS A 194 0.59 15.22 -6.87
CA LYS A 194 -0.69 15.06 -6.17
C LYS A 194 -0.47 15.00 -4.66
N LEU A 195 -1.07 15.95 -3.95
CA LEU A 195 -1.14 16.02 -2.49
C LEU A 195 -2.62 16.01 -2.09
N LEU A 196 -3.14 14.85 -1.69
CA LEU A 196 -4.55 14.68 -1.32
C LEU A 196 -4.65 14.51 0.20
N LEU A 197 -5.20 15.52 0.87
CA LEU A 197 -5.30 15.59 2.34
C LEU A 197 -6.74 15.83 2.83
N ASN A 198 -7.73 15.88 1.94
CA ASN A 198 -9.12 16.17 2.26
C ASN A 198 -9.73 15.17 3.24
N GLN A 199 -10.76 15.59 3.98
CA GLN A 199 -11.47 14.74 4.96
C GLN A 199 -10.52 14.19 6.04
N ASN A 200 -9.85 15.12 6.72
CA ASN A 200 -9.00 14.91 7.90
C ASN A 200 -9.32 15.99 8.95
N GLN A 201 -8.56 16.04 10.03
CA GLN A 201 -8.68 16.96 11.16
C GLN A 201 -7.48 17.93 11.27
N PHE A 202 -6.80 18.22 10.16
CA PHE A 202 -5.67 19.17 10.14
C PHE A 202 -6.10 20.56 10.62
N SER A 203 -5.20 21.23 11.31
CA SER A 203 -5.43 22.55 11.91
C SER A 203 -4.28 23.53 11.60
N GLY A 204 -4.41 24.78 12.04
CA GLY A 204 -3.41 25.82 11.78
C GLY A 204 -3.44 26.37 10.36
N ARG A 205 -2.37 27.06 9.98
CA ARG A 205 -2.24 27.72 8.66
C ARG A 205 -1.60 26.79 7.64
N ILE A 206 -1.92 27.01 6.37
CA ILE A 206 -1.18 26.43 5.23
C ILE A 206 0.24 27.01 5.26
N PRO A 207 1.31 26.18 5.36
CA PRO A 207 2.68 26.67 5.34
C PRO A 207 3.00 27.32 3.99
N PRO A 208 3.63 28.51 3.95
CA PRO A 208 3.96 29.20 2.71
C PRO A 208 4.89 28.38 1.80
N GLU A 209 5.65 27.44 2.36
CA GLU A 209 6.51 26.49 1.64
C GLU A 209 5.75 25.60 0.66
N ILE A 210 4.43 25.39 0.82
CA ILE A 210 3.60 24.72 -0.20
C ILE A 210 3.72 25.40 -1.57
N GLY A 211 3.99 26.72 -1.59
CA GLY A 211 4.26 27.45 -2.83
C GLY A 211 5.49 26.96 -3.60
N ARG A 212 6.37 26.12 -3.02
CA ARG A 212 7.51 25.50 -3.72
C ARG A 212 7.13 24.27 -4.55
N LEU A 213 5.93 23.73 -4.35
CA LEU A 213 5.46 22.51 -5.01
C LEU A 213 4.95 22.81 -6.43
N GLN A 214 5.85 23.23 -7.31
CA GLN A 214 5.54 23.72 -8.66
C GLN A 214 4.95 22.64 -9.60
N GLN A 215 5.14 21.36 -9.26
CA GLN A 215 4.62 20.23 -10.03
C GLN A 215 3.20 19.81 -9.60
N LEU A 216 2.66 20.38 -8.51
CA LEU A 216 1.29 20.08 -8.11
C LEU A 216 0.35 20.42 -9.26
N SER A 217 -0.32 19.40 -9.78
CA SER A 217 -1.27 19.58 -10.86
C SER A 217 -2.29 20.61 -10.39
N ARG A 218 -2.41 21.74 -11.12
CA ARG A 218 -3.48 22.71 -10.91
C ARG A 218 -4.79 21.93 -10.95
N TRP A 219 -5.43 21.76 -9.80
CA TRP A 219 -6.80 21.29 -9.72
C TRP A 219 -7.68 22.29 -10.50
N ILE A 220 -7.96 21.99 -11.76
CA ILE A 220 -9.15 22.48 -12.44
C ILE A 220 -10.18 21.40 -12.16
N SER A 221 -11.18 21.71 -11.34
CA SER A 221 -12.34 20.83 -11.14
C SER A 221 -13.11 20.72 -12.45
N ALA A 222 -12.76 19.72 -13.28
CA ALA A 222 -13.63 19.26 -14.35
C ALA A 222 -14.60 18.24 -13.77
N ALA A 223 -15.81 18.74 -13.47
CA ALA A 223 -17.08 18.04 -13.53
C ALA A 223 -17.20 16.68 -12.80
N ILE A 224 -17.66 16.72 -11.54
CA ILE A 224 -18.70 15.80 -11.10
C ILE A 224 -19.99 16.63 -11.15
N GLY A 225 -20.87 16.29 -12.10
CA GLY A 225 -22.07 17.05 -12.39
C GLY A 225 -23.05 17.06 -11.22
N PHE A 226 -23.40 18.26 -10.77
CA PHE A 226 -24.75 18.51 -10.28
C PHE A 226 -25.66 18.71 -11.50
N PRO A 227 -26.78 18.00 -11.63
CA PRO A 227 -27.78 18.37 -12.61
C PRO A 227 -28.45 19.68 -12.14
N ALA A 228 -28.49 20.65 -13.03
CA ALA A 228 -29.35 21.81 -12.87
C ALA A 228 -30.81 21.35 -13.01
N ARG A 229 -31.56 21.38 -11.90
CA ARG A 229 -32.90 21.97 -11.75
C ARG A 229 -33.37 21.83 -10.31
#